data_AF-A0A2S8HWW5-F1
#
_entry.id   AF-A0A2S8HWW5-F1
#
_cell.length_a   1.000
_cell.length_b   1.000
_cell.length_c   1.000
_cell.angle_alpha   90.00
_cell.angle_beta   90.00
_cell.angle_gamma   90.00
#
_symmetry.space_group_name_H-M   'P 1'
#
loop_
_entity.id
_entity.type
_entity.pdbx_description
1 polymer ?
#
loop_
_entity_poly.entity_id
_entity_poly.type
_entity_poly.pdbx_seq_one_letter_code
_entity_poly.pdbx_strand_id
1 'polypeptide(L)'
;MSRNSIAACVAAGKRNVLFFDPDALTLITDPAHPLFDRRALLPFDEARVRNIRYRGVLETILVNRDPQTGEVVVVDGRRRVIHAGEAA
;
A
#
# COMPACT_ATOMS: atom_id res chain seq x y z
N MET A 1 4.71 14.93 -32.93
CA MET A 1 4.33 13.85 -31.99
C MET A 1 4.67 14.26 -30.57
N SER A 2 3.75 14.08 -29.62
CA SER A 2 3.93 14.51 -28.22
C SER A 2 5.06 13.73 -27.54
N ARG A 3 5.96 14.46 -26.84
CA ARG A 3 7.17 13.92 -26.21
C ARG A 3 6.95 13.26 -24.84
N ASN A 4 5.73 13.26 -24.30
CA ASN A 4 5.40 12.60 -23.03
C ASN A 4 3.94 12.10 -22.99
N SER A 5 3.66 11.20 -22.05
CA SER A 5 2.34 10.58 -21.86
C SER A 5 1.27 11.55 -21.37
N ILE A 6 1.65 12.61 -20.64
CA ILE A 6 0.69 13.61 -20.12
C ILE A 6 0.04 14.36 -21.29
N ALA A 7 0.84 14.87 -22.23
CA ALA A 7 0.34 15.56 -23.41
C ALA A 7 -0.40 14.63 -24.38
N ALA A 8 0.03 13.37 -24.49
CA ALA A 8 -0.65 12.37 -25.33
C ALA A 8 -2.06 12.02 -24.82
N CYS A 9 -2.22 11.93 -23.51
CA CYS A 9 -3.48 11.51 -22.88
C CYS A 9 -4.34 12.68 -22.36
N VAL A 10 -3.94 13.93 -22.59
CA VAL A 10 -4.62 15.13 -22.05
C VAL A 10 -4.86 15.01 -20.53
N ALA A 11 -3.90 14.41 -19.83
CA ALA A 11 -4.02 14.16 -18.39
C ALA A 11 -3.61 15.40 -17.58
N ALA A 12 -4.25 15.62 -16.42
CA ALA A 12 -3.88 16.71 -15.52
C ALA A 12 -2.56 16.44 -14.74
N GLY A 13 -2.07 15.21 -14.75
CA GLY A 13 -0.84 14.82 -14.06
C GLY A 13 -0.55 13.33 -14.15
N LYS A 14 0.48 12.89 -13.42
CA LYS A 14 0.90 11.49 -13.31
C LYS A 14 1.05 11.12 -11.84
N ARG A 15 0.70 9.88 -11.51
CA ARG A 15 1.05 9.23 -10.24
C ARG A 15 2.08 8.13 -10.51
N ASN A 16 2.94 7.89 -9.53
CA ASN A 16 3.92 6.81 -9.59
C ASN A 16 3.42 5.60 -8.80
N VAL A 17 3.77 4.42 -9.27
CA VAL A 17 3.64 3.18 -8.51
C VAL A 17 5.04 2.81 -8.04
N LEU A 18 5.18 2.53 -6.74
CA LEU A 18 6.43 2.16 -6.11
C LEU A 18 6.29 0.76 -5.53
N PHE A 19 7.38 -0.01 -5.56
CA PHE A 19 7.46 -1.30 -4.89
C PHE A 19 8.08 -1.09 -3.51
N PHE A 20 7.48 -1.69 -2.50
CA PHE A 20 7.94 -1.66 -1.12
C PHE A 20 8.09 -3.08 -0.61
N ASP A 21 9.06 -3.28 0.28
CA ASP A 21 9.04 -4.39 1.21
C ASP A 21 7.86 -4.19 2.17
N PRO A 22 6.93 -5.16 2.32
CA PRO A 22 5.83 -5.06 3.27
C PRO A 22 6.28 -4.73 4.70
N ASP A 23 7.44 -5.21 5.13
CA ASP A 23 7.97 -5.01 6.49
C ASP A 23 8.54 -3.60 6.70
N ALA A 24 8.81 -2.86 5.61
CA ALA A 24 9.23 -1.47 5.66
C ALA A 24 8.07 -0.46 5.76
N LEU A 25 6.82 -0.94 5.77
CA LEU A 25 5.62 -0.12 5.83
C LEU A 25 5.05 -0.06 7.25
N THR A 26 4.64 1.13 7.68
CA THR A 26 4.04 1.32 9.00
C THR A 26 2.53 1.13 8.94
N LEU A 27 2.04 0.14 9.70
CA LEU A 27 0.61 -0.04 9.98
C LEU A 27 0.24 0.64 11.31
N ILE A 28 -0.63 1.63 11.25
CA ILE A 28 -1.15 2.30 12.45
C ILE A 28 -2.05 1.34 13.23
N THR A 29 -1.66 1.04 14.46
CA THR A 29 -2.38 0.15 15.39
C THR A 29 -2.96 0.87 16.61
N ASP A 30 -2.54 2.11 16.88
CA ASP A 30 -3.08 2.94 17.95
C ASP A 30 -4.50 3.45 17.61
N PRO A 31 -5.54 3.09 18.39
CA PRO A 31 -6.91 3.55 18.15
C PRO A 31 -7.14 5.05 18.23
N ALA A 32 -6.26 5.81 18.91
CA ALA A 32 -6.36 7.26 19.00
C ALA A 32 -5.85 7.97 17.73
N HIS A 33 -5.10 7.28 16.88
CA HIS A 33 -4.49 7.87 15.69
C HIS A 33 -5.55 8.13 14.59
N PRO A 34 -5.56 9.31 13.91
CA PRO A 34 -6.59 9.63 12.91
C PRO A 34 -6.65 8.67 11.70
N LEU A 35 -5.53 8.05 11.35
CA LEU A 35 -5.44 7.03 10.30
C LEU A 35 -5.63 5.60 10.81
N PHE A 36 -6.09 5.41 12.04
CA PHE A 36 -6.36 4.07 12.56
C PHE A 36 -7.51 3.40 11.82
N ASP A 37 -7.33 2.13 11.50
CA ASP A 37 -8.38 1.26 11.01
C ASP A 37 -8.25 -0.08 11.71
N ARG A 38 -9.33 -0.52 12.36
CA ARG A 38 -9.38 -1.79 13.12
C ARG A 38 -8.91 -3.01 12.31
N ARG A 39 -9.01 -2.98 10.99
CA ARG A 39 -8.57 -4.06 10.09
C ARG A 39 -7.06 -4.27 10.12
N ALA A 40 -6.29 -3.29 10.61
CA ALA A 40 -4.86 -3.39 10.86
C ALA A 40 -4.51 -4.44 11.95
N LEU A 41 -5.44 -4.68 12.88
CA LEU A 41 -5.24 -5.58 14.02
C LEU A 41 -5.72 -7.01 13.74
N LEU A 42 -6.39 -7.24 12.61
CA LEU A 42 -6.92 -8.56 12.28
C LEU A 42 -5.77 -9.49 11.87
N PRO A 43 -5.80 -10.78 12.26
CA PRO A 43 -4.83 -11.77 11.78
C PRO A 43 -4.91 -11.90 10.26
N PHE A 44 -3.85 -12.40 9.63
CA PHE A 44 -3.89 -12.65 8.19
C PHE A 44 -4.92 -13.73 7.82
N ASP A 45 -5.28 -13.78 6.54
CA ASP A 45 -6.21 -14.77 5.98
C ASP A 45 -5.39 -15.69 5.06
N GLU A 46 -5.33 -16.98 5.38
CA GLU A 46 -4.52 -17.96 4.64
C GLU A 46 -4.89 -18.06 3.16
N ALA A 47 -6.17 -17.94 2.81
CA ALA A 47 -6.61 -18.00 1.42
C ALA A 47 -6.10 -16.78 0.65
N ARG A 48 -6.08 -15.60 1.29
CA ARG A 48 -5.50 -14.38 0.70
C ARG A 48 -3.99 -14.45 0.57
N VAL A 49 -3.28 -14.95 1.58
CA VAL A 49 -1.82 -15.16 1.52
C VAL A 49 -1.47 -16.11 0.37
N ARG A 50 -2.19 -17.24 0.25
CA ARG A 50 -2.01 -18.19 -0.86
C ARG A 50 -2.30 -17.56 -2.21
N ASN A 51 -3.32 -16.70 -2.31
CA ASN A 51 -3.63 -15.98 -3.54
C ASN A 51 -2.51 -15.02 -3.93
N ILE A 52 -1.99 -14.23 -2.99
CA ILE A 52 -0.87 -13.31 -3.21
C ILE A 52 0.40 -14.07 -3.59
N ARG A 53 0.70 -15.19 -2.94
CA ARG A 53 1.86 -16.03 -3.30
C ARG A 53 1.77 -16.56 -4.74
N TYR A 54 0.56 -16.87 -5.22
CA TYR A 54 0.35 -17.39 -6.58
C TYR A 54 0.25 -16.29 -7.65
N ARG A 55 -0.38 -15.14 -7.36
CA ARG A 55 -0.69 -14.09 -8.36
C ARG A 55 0.07 -12.77 -8.15
N GLY A 56 0.78 -12.62 -7.04
CA GLY A 56 1.29 -11.34 -6.57
C GLY A 56 0.18 -10.41 -6.05
N VAL A 57 0.57 -9.19 -5.70
CA VAL A 57 -0.36 -8.12 -5.33
C VAL A 57 -0.87 -7.43 -6.60
N LEU A 58 -2.17 -7.56 -6.88
CA LEU A 58 -2.79 -7.04 -8.11
C LEU A 58 -3.27 -5.58 -7.99
N GLU A 59 -3.65 -5.18 -6.78
CA GLU A 59 -4.17 -3.84 -6.51
C GLU A 59 -3.19 -3.06 -5.63
N THR A 60 -2.89 -1.82 -6.02
CA THR A 60 -1.96 -0.96 -5.29
C THR A 60 -2.49 -0.56 -3.92
N ILE A 61 -1.59 -0.15 -3.03
CA ILE A 61 -1.92 0.44 -1.73
C ILE A 61 -1.79 1.97 -1.80
N LEU A 62 -2.41 2.66 -0.85
CA LEU A 62 -2.19 4.09 -0.65
C LEU A 62 -1.29 4.28 0.56
N VAL A 63 -0.22 5.06 0.37
CA VAL A 63 0.74 5.38 1.43
C VAL A 63 0.88 6.89 1.59
N ASN A 64 1.22 7.30 2.80
CA ASN A 64 1.63 8.65 3.12
C ASN A 64 2.98 8.59 3.85
N ARG A 65 3.95 9.40 3.41
CA ARG A 65 5.20 9.54 4.15
C ARG A 65 4.99 10.60 5.23
N ASP A 66 5.11 10.22 6.48
CA ASP A 66 5.04 11.16 7.60
C ASP A 66 6.22 12.15 7.50
N PRO A 67 5.97 13.47 7.47
CA PRO A 67 7.02 14.46 7.34
C PRO A 67 7.87 14.63 8.61
N GLN A 68 7.34 14.26 9.78
CA GLN A 68 8.01 14.38 11.08
C GLN A 68 8.87 13.16 11.38
N THR A 69 8.34 11.96 11.17
CA THR A 69 9.06 10.70 11.48
C THR A 69 9.79 10.11 10.28
N GLY A 70 9.36 10.46 9.06
CA GLY A 70 9.89 9.88 7.82
C GLY A 70 9.33 8.50 7.47
N GLU A 71 8.46 7.94 8.32
CA GLU A 71 7.83 6.64 8.13
C GLU A 71 6.87 6.63 6.94
N VAL A 72 6.73 5.48 6.29
CA VAL A 72 5.78 5.29 5.20
C VAL A 72 4.54 4.59 5.74
N VAL A 73 3.53 5.38 6.07
CA VAL A 73 2.28 4.92 6.69
C VAL A 73 1.30 4.44 5.64
N VAL A 74 0.71 3.26 5.85
CA VAL A 74 -0.32 2.70 4.98
C VAL A 74 -1.68 3.36 5.28
N VAL A 75 -2.19 4.12 4.32
CA VAL A 75 -3.48 4.83 4.40
C VAL A 75 -4.65 3.95 3.94
N ASP A 76 -4.43 3.13 2.91
CA ASP A 76 -5.38 2.12 2.44
C ASP A 76 -4.65 0.86 1.96
N GLY A 77 -5.33 -0.29 2.04
CA GLY A 77 -4.77 -1.58 1.66
C GLY A 77 -4.00 -2.29 2.78
N ARG A 78 -4.22 -1.93 4.05
CA ARG A 78 -3.59 -2.55 5.24
C ARG A 78 -3.62 -4.08 5.23
N ARG A 79 -4.77 -4.66 4.85
CA ARG A 79 -4.91 -6.12 4.71
C ARG A 79 -4.00 -6.69 3.63
N ARG A 80 -3.83 -6.00 2.49
CA ARG A 80 -2.90 -6.43 1.43
C ARG A 80 -1.46 -6.43 1.93
N VAL A 81 -1.05 -5.42 2.70
CA VAL A 81 0.29 -5.36 3.31
C VAL A 81 0.51 -6.52 4.28
N ILE A 82 -0.42 -6.75 5.20
CA ILE A 82 -0.36 -7.88 6.15
C ILE A 82 -0.23 -9.22 5.40
N HIS A 83 -1.08 -9.46 4.40
CA HIS A 83 -1.03 -10.72 3.65
C HIS A 83 0.20 -10.84 2.75
N ALA A 84 0.75 -9.73 2.27
CA ALA A 84 1.95 -9.72 1.44
C ALA A 84 3.21 -10.03 2.27
N GLY A 85 3.30 -9.53 3.52
CA GLY A 85 4.40 -9.87 4.44
C GLY A 85 4.47 -11.38 4.70
N GLU A 86 3.32 -12.03 4.91
CA GLU A 86 3.26 -13.50 5.12
C GLU A 86 3.44 -14.32 3.83
N ALA A 87 3.27 -13.69 2.67
CA ALA A 87 3.40 -14.36 1.38
C ALA A 87 4.85 -14.39 0.86
N ALA A 88 5.72 -13.53 1.41
CA ALA A 88 7.12 -13.34 1.04
C ALA A 88 7.99 -14.59 1.25
#